data_AF-A0A8H6YYM5-F1
#
_entry.id   AF-A0A8H6YYM5-F1
#
_cell.length_a   1.000
_cell.length_b   1.000
_cell.length_c   1.000
_cell.angle_alpha   90.00
_cell.angle_beta   90.00
_cell.angle_gamma   90.00
#
_symmetry.space_group_name_H-M   'P 1'
#
loop_
_entity.id
_entity.type
_entity.pdbx_description
1 polymer ?
#
loop_
_entity_poly.entity_id
_entity_poly.type
_entity_poly.pdbx_seq_one_letter_code
_entity_poly.pdbx_strand_id
1 'polypeptide(L)'
;MCLKFGARIGSNDAMLLISILSLTTIFKMGRRCQHRTKEEAASAHRESVRKYSKSPHGQRARAAARAPQHRHKVSMRPTTPLAPSELRATRCPASPAHCPRRLSNIPQPTPAMTALNACLLPDEEFLFCEALRSADALDLSGTHMWKKEPPFDSDNDPTNPNSLSYRAFTYNLGLVLHGVRLREQNERDVERRAEFQKDRKEAMRNVEAEAMSLLQTWERVSTLTPYDPESHSREHAMFGHYKQWLARSIYHLYYLKFLDF
;
A
#
# COMPACT_ATOMS: atom_id res chain seq x y z
N MET A 1 -24.82 4.19 9.32
CA MET A 1 -24.78 3.07 10.28
C MET A 1 -23.35 2.58 10.39
N CYS A 2 -22.63 2.99 11.44
CA CYS A 2 -21.32 2.42 11.78
C CYS A 2 -21.57 1.15 12.61
N LEU A 3 -21.20 -0.01 12.09
CA LEU A 3 -21.32 -1.28 12.81
C LEU A 3 -20.30 -1.30 13.95
N LYS A 4 -20.79 -1.13 15.18
CA LYS A 4 -20.01 -1.38 16.40
C LYS A 4 -19.85 -2.89 16.58
N PHE A 5 -18.65 -3.41 16.39
CA PHE A 5 -18.28 -4.73 16.89
C PHE A 5 -17.92 -4.60 18.39
N GLY A 6 -18.79 -5.13 19.25
CA GLY A 6 -18.56 -5.24 20.68
C GLY A 6 -17.65 -6.43 20.99
N ALA A 7 -16.51 -6.15 21.61
CA ALA A 7 -15.58 -7.14 22.13
C ALA A 7 -16.11 -7.80 23.42
N ARG A 8 -16.00 -9.13 23.52
CA ARG A 8 -16.04 -9.87 24.78
C ARG A 8 -14.72 -10.61 24.92
N ILE A 9 -13.95 -10.22 25.94
CA ILE A 9 -12.64 -10.76 26.29
C ILE A 9 -12.83 -12.14 26.92
N GLY A 10 -12.08 -13.13 26.45
CA GLY A 10 -11.93 -14.44 27.07
C GLY A 10 -10.77 -15.22 26.48
N SER A 11 -9.64 -15.24 27.21
CA SER A 11 -8.47 -16.11 27.04
C SER A 11 -7.54 -15.86 25.83
N ASN A 12 -6.62 -14.90 25.98
CA ASN A 12 -5.71 -14.43 24.93
C ASN A 12 -4.43 -15.28 24.68
N ASP A 13 -4.09 -16.26 25.51
CA ASP A 13 -2.79 -16.94 25.36
C ASP A 13 -2.82 -18.19 24.46
N ALA A 14 -3.98 -18.77 24.17
CA ALA A 14 -4.11 -19.90 23.24
C ALA A 14 -4.31 -19.47 21.76
N MET A 15 -4.78 -18.23 21.54
CA MET A 15 -5.08 -17.69 20.20
C MET A 15 -3.82 -17.29 19.42
N LEU A 16 -2.74 -16.89 20.10
CA LEU A 16 -1.50 -16.50 19.42
C LEU A 16 -0.81 -17.71 18.76
N LEU A 17 -0.83 -18.87 19.41
CA LEU A 17 -0.17 -20.10 18.92
C LEU A 17 -0.92 -20.74 17.75
N ILE A 18 -2.25 -20.66 17.71
CA ILE A 18 -3.05 -21.17 16.57
C ILE A 18 -2.87 -20.26 15.34
N SER A 19 -2.81 -18.95 15.53
CA SER A 19 -2.56 -18.01 14.41
C SER A 19 -1.18 -18.18 13.77
N ILE A 20 -0.13 -18.46 14.56
CA ILE A 20 1.22 -18.73 14.04
C ILE A 20 1.30 -20.08 13.28
N LEU A 21 0.59 -21.10 13.76
CA LEU A 21 0.53 -22.42 13.11
C LEU A 21 -0.38 -22.43 11.85
N SER A 22 -1.43 -21.61 11.81
CA SER A 22 -2.24 -21.42 10.60
C SER A 22 -1.52 -20.60 9.53
N LEU A 23 -0.68 -19.62 9.89
CA LEU A 23 0.13 -18.87 8.92
C LEU A 23 1.12 -19.76 8.17
N THR A 24 1.72 -20.76 8.83
CA THR A 24 2.63 -21.71 8.16
C THR A 24 1.90 -22.72 7.26
N THR A 25 0.61 -22.95 7.49
CA THR A 25 -0.19 -23.90 6.69
C THR A 25 -0.89 -23.22 5.50
N ILE A 26 -1.32 -21.97 5.65
CA ILE A 26 -2.02 -21.20 4.60
C ILE A 26 -1.08 -20.78 3.46
N PHE A 27 0.23 -20.62 3.71
CA PHE A 27 1.21 -20.28 2.66
C PHE A 27 1.80 -21.49 1.91
N LYS A 28 1.31 -22.72 2.17
CA LYS A 28 1.84 -23.94 1.53
C LYS A 28 1.07 -24.39 0.29
N MET A 29 0.01 -23.71 -0.11
CA MET A 29 -0.83 -24.09 -1.25
C MET A 29 -0.86 -22.99 -2.32
N GLY A 30 0.25 -22.80 -3.03
CA GLY A 30 0.31 -21.71 -4.00
C GLY A 30 1.35 -21.78 -5.11
N ARG A 31 2.24 -22.77 -5.12
CA ARG A 31 3.07 -23.22 -6.26
C ARG A 31 4.03 -24.28 -5.73
N ARG A 32 4.31 -25.32 -6.51
CA ARG A 32 5.56 -26.08 -6.37
C ARG A 32 6.72 -25.16 -6.74
N CYS A 33 7.03 -24.17 -5.89
CA CYS A 33 8.40 -23.72 -5.77
C CYS A 33 9.15 -24.96 -5.31
N GLN A 34 9.93 -25.57 -6.21
CA GLN A 34 10.96 -26.52 -5.79
C GLN A 34 11.64 -25.85 -4.61
N HIS A 35 11.57 -26.47 -3.42
CA HIS A 35 12.22 -25.97 -2.23
C HIS A 35 13.71 -25.98 -2.54
N ARG A 36 14.19 -24.88 -3.13
CA ARG A 36 15.62 -24.67 -3.27
C ARG A 36 16.13 -24.61 -1.86
N THR A 37 17.03 -25.52 -1.53
CA THR A 37 17.70 -25.50 -0.24
C THR A 37 18.34 -24.13 -0.06
N LYS A 38 18.58 -23.69 1.18
CA LYS A 38 19.29 -22.42 1.44
C LYS A 38 20.62 -22.34 0.65
N GLU A 39 21.25 -23.49 0.42
CA GLU A 39 22.45 -23.63 -0.39
C GLU A 39 22.21 -23.38 -1.88
N GLU A 40 21.12 -23.92 -2.45
CA GLU A 40 20.76 -23.67 -3.85
C GLU A 40 20.38 -22.21 -4.11
N ALA A 41 19.69 -21.56 -3.18
CA ALA A 41 19.39 -20.13 -3.26
C ALA A 41 20.69 -19.29 -3.21
N ALA A 42 21.60 -19.62 -2.29
CA ALA A 42 22.90 -18.96 -2.20
C ALA A 42 23.80 -19.22 -3.43
N SER A 43 23.73 -20.42 -4.02
CA SER A 43 24.45 -20.76 -5.25
C SER A 43 23.91 -19.97 -6.44
N ALA A 44 22.59 -19.94 -6.62
CA ALA A 44 21.93 -19.18 -7.68
C ALA A 44 22.21 -17.67 -7.58
N HIS A 45 22.20 -17.13 -6.35
CA HIS A 45 22.56 -15.74 -6.11
C HIS A 45 24.01 -15.47 -6.52
N ARG A 46 24.97 -16.30 -6.08
CA ARG A 46 26.39 -16.18 -6.47
C ARG A 46 26.58 -16.24 -7.99
N GLU A 47 25.85 -17.13 -8.67
CA GLU A 47 25.91 -17.25 -10.12
C GLU A 47 25.33 -16.01 -10.82
N SER A 48 24.21 -15.47 -10.35
CA SER A 48 23.60 -14.26 -10.89
C SER A 48 24.52 -13.04 -10.74
N VAL A 49 25.15 -12.87 -9.56
CA VAL A 49 26.12 -11.81 -9.31
C VAL A 49 27.34 -11.98 -10.21
N ARG A 50 27.85 -13.21 -10.36
CA ARG A 50 28.98 -13.50 -11.26
C ARG A 50 28.64 -13.15 -12.71
N LYS A 51 27.46 -13.54 -13.21
CA LYS A 51 26.96 -13.22 -14.55
C LYS A 51 26.80 -11.71 -14.75
N TYR A 52 26.12 -11.02 -13.84
CA TYR A 52 25.94 -9.57 -13.89
C TYR A 52 27.29 -8.84 -13.91
N SER A 53 28.22 -9.24 -13.05
CA SER A 53 29.54 -8.64 -12.93
C SER A 53 30.34 -8.71 -14.26
N LYS A 54 30.15 -9.77 -15.04
CA LYS A 54 30.82 -9.96 -16.35
C LYS A 54 30.09 -9.24 -17.50
N SER A 55 28.81 -8.91 -17.34
CA SER A 55 28.02 -8.24 -18.38
C SER A 55 28.56 -6.83 -18.71
N PRO A 56 28.35 -6.32 -19.93
CA PRO A 56 28.75 -4.95 -20.29
C PRO A 56 28.15 -3.89 -19.36
N HIS A 57 26.93 -4.12 -18.88
CA HIS A 57 26.26 -3.19 -17.96
C HIS A 57 26.90 -3.19 -16.57
N GLY A 58 27.22 -4.38 -16.02
CA GLY A 58 27.93 -4.50 -14.75
C GLY A 58 29.37 -3.96 -14.80
N GLN A 59 30.03 -4.01 -15.96
CA GLN A 59 31.34 -3.37 -16.16
C GLN A 59 31.22 -1.84 -16.15
N ARG A 60 30.21 -1.26 -16.82
CA ARG A 60 29.96 0.19 -16.80
C ARG A 60 29.60 0.71 -15.40
N ALA A 61 28.77 -0.02 -14.66
CA ALA A 61 28.44 0.31 -13.27
C ALA A 61 29.68 0.31 -12.36
N ARG A 62 30.59 -0.67 -12.53
CA ARG A 62 31.86 -0.70 -11.79
C ARG A 62 32.83 0.41 -12.19
N ALA A 63 32.87 0.78 -13.47
CA ALA A 63 33.68 1.92 -13.93
C ALA A 63 33.15 3.25 -13.36
N ALA A 64 31.82 3.43 -13.32
CA ALA A 64 31.17 4.61 -12.74
C ALA A 64 31.42 4.71 -11.22
N ALA A 65 31.34 3.60 -10.49
CA ALA A 65 31.65 3.58 -9.05
C ALA A 65 33.13 3.90 -8.74
N ARG A 66 34.03 3.72 -9.72
CA ARG A 66 35.48 4.04 -9.59
C ARG A 66 35.84 5.45 -10.07
N ALA A 67 34.92 6.18 -10.68
CA ALA A 67 35.16 7.52 -11.20
C ALA A 67 34.39 8.56 -10.36
N PRO A 68 35.04 9.56 -9.73
CA PRO A 68 36.29 9.57 -8.97
C PRO A 68 36.05 10.06 -7.52
N GLN A 69 36.57 9.35 -6.52
CA GLN A 69 36.83 9.88 -5.16
C GLN A 69 38.04 10.85 -5.12
N HIS A 70 38.53 11.30 -6.28
CA HIS A 70 39.77 12.07 -6.40
C HIS A 70 39.60 13.60 -6.39
N ARG A 71 38.43 14.13 -5.99
CA ARG A 71 38.15 15.57 -6.13
C ARG A 71 37.57 16.26 -4.88
N HIS A 72 38.05 15.93 -3.68
CA HIS A 72 37.84 16.81 -2.51
C HIS A 72 39.07 16.85 -1.59
N LYS A 73 40.11 17.57 -2.03
CA LYS A 73 41.04 18.26 -1.13
C LYS A 73 40.90 19.76 -1.39
N VAL A 74 39.84 20.36 -0.83
CA VAL A 74 39.72 21.82 -0.73
C VAL A 74 39.79 22.16 0.76
N SER A 75 40.95 22.68 1.13
CA SER A 75 41.21 23.70 2.15
C SER A 75 40.20 23.78 3.31
N MET A 76 40.56 23.14 4.44
CA MET A 76 39.98 23.43 5.74
C MET A 76 40.46 24.82 6.21
N ARG A 77 39.56 25.80 6.23
CA ARG A 77 39.78 27.10 6.89
C ARG A 77 39.09 27.05 8.26
N PRO A 78 39.80 27.31 9.38
CA PRO A 78 39.18 27.34 10.70
C PRO A 78 38.33 28.59 10.83
N THR A 79 37.04 28.43 11.12
CA THR A 79 36.11 29.54 11.38
C THR A 79 35.71 29.52 12.85
N THR A 80 35.90 30.68 13.45
CA THR A 80 35.78 31.11 14.84
C THR A 80 34.43 30.76 15.49
N PRO A 81 34.40 30.38 16.78
CA PRO A 81 33.16 30.23 17.54
C PRO A 81 32.58 31.61 17.89
N LEU A 82 31.37 31.90 17.41
CA LEU A 82 30.58 33.06 17.82
C LEU A 82 29.53 32.66 18.86
N ALA A 83 29.37 33.59 19.80
CA ALA A 83 28.72 33.50 21.10
C ALA A 83 27.21 33.18 21.09
N PRO A 84 26.67 32.74 22.25
CA PRO A 84 25.23 32.58 22.45
C PRO A 84 24.57 33.94 22.67
N SER A 85 23.67 34.34 21.77
CA SER A 85 22.79 35.49 21.99
C SER A 85 21.35 35.15 21.60
N GLU A 86 20.55 35.04 22.65
CA GLU A 86 19.22 35.64 22.78
C GLU A 86 18.11 35.19 21.82
N LEU A 87 17.34 34.22 22.33
CA LEU A 87 15.89 34.31 22.53
C LEU A 87 15.22 35.61 22.00
N ARG A 88 14.87 35.63 20.72
CA ARG A 88 13.70 36.36 20.24
C ARG A 88 12.78 35.39 19.52
N ALA A 89 11.74 34.99 20.24
CA ALA A 89 10.58 34.31 19.71
C ALA A 89 9.82 35.26 18.78
N THR A 90 10.24 35.32 17.51
CA THR A 90 9.39 35.81 16.42
C THR A 90 8.28 34.78 16.25
N ARG A 91 7.12 35.02 16.90
CA ARG A 91 5.87 34.34 16.55
C ARG A 91 5.59 34.64 15.08
N CYS A 92 5.84 33.65 14.22
CA CYS A 92 5.30 33.68 12.87
C CYS A 92 3.76 33.83 12.98
N PRO A 93 3.15 34.77 12.24
CA PRO A 93 1.70 34.83 12.15
C PRO A 93 1.22 33.48 11.63
N ALA A 94 0.27 32.88 12.34
CA ALA A 94 -0.40 31.65 11.94
C ALA A 94 -0.77 31.77 10.46
N SER A 95 -0.06 31.02 9.61
CA SER A 95 -0.33 30.99 8.18
C SER A 95 -1.80 30.63 8.02
N PRO A 96 -2.58 31.40 7.23
CA PRO A 96 -4.00 31.16 7.06
C PRO A 96 -4.17 29.70 6.65
N ALA A 97 -5.07 29.01 7.37
CA ALA A 97 -5.41 27.61 7.20
C ALA A 97 -5.17 27.16 5.76
N HIS A 98 -4.17 26.30 5.57
CA HIS A 98 -3.78 25.79 4.26
C HIS A 98 -5.01 25.13 3.66
N CYS A 99 -5.75 25.86 2.81
CA CYS A 99 -6.91 25.31 2.12
C CYS A 99 -6.37 24.11 1.34
N PRO A 100 -6.78 22.87 1.68
CA PRO A 100 -6.24 21.71 1.01
C PRO A 100 -6.50 21.89 -0.49
N ARG A 101 -5.45 21.74 -1.30
CA ARG A 101 -5.58 21.88 -2.75
C ARG A 101 -6.62 20.86 -3.19
N ARG A 102 -7.71 21.33 -3.78
CA ARG A 102 -8.80 20.47 -4.24
C ARG A 102 -9.01 20.59 -5.73
N LEU A 103 -9.45 19.50 -6.34
CA LEU A 103 -9.91 19.51 -7.72
C LEU A 103 -11.28 20.21 -7.77
N SER A 104 -11.37 21.37 -8.45
CA SER A 104 -12.59 22.16 -8.54
C SER A 104 -13.59 21.63 -9.56
N ASN A 105 -13.11 20.86 -10.54
CA ASN A 105 -13.88 20.44 -11.72
C ASN A 105 -14.52 19.05 -11.58
N ILE A 106 -14.32 18.39 -10.44
CA ILE A 106 -14.89 17.07 -10.17
C ILE A 106 -15.96 17.15 -9.07
N PRO A 107 -17.01 16.30 -9.13
CA PRO A 107 -18.01 16.20 -8.10
C PRO A 107 -17.40 16.03 -6.70
N GLN A 108 -18.04 16.65 -5.70
CA GLN A 108 -17.61 16.47 -4.31
C GLN A 108 -17.82 15.01 -3.87
N PRO A 109 -16.92 14.43 -3.07
CA PRO A 109 -17.12 13.10 -2.54
C PRO A 109 -18.40 13.02 -1.71
N THR A 110 -19.18 11.95 -1.91
CA THR A 110 -20.44 11.74 -1.19
C THR A 110 -20.21 11.41 0.29
N PRO A 111 -21.19 11.61 1.19
CA PRO A 111 -21.06 11.24 2.60
C PRO A 111 -20.68 9.77 2.84
N ALA A 112 -21.13 8.86 1.96
CA ALA A 112 -20.78 7.45 2.03
C ALA A 112 -19.29 7.20 1.72
N MET A 113 -18.73 7.90 0.72
CA MET A 113 -17.29 7.88 0.45
C MET A 113 -16.52 8.47 1.63
N THR A 114 -17.01 9.57 2.23
CA THR A 114 -16.39 10.19 3.42
C THR A 114 -16.30 9.20 4.57
N ALA A 115 -17.41 8.50 4.86
CA ALA A 115 -17.49 7.53 5.94
C ALA A 115 -16.51 6.36 5.72
N LEU A 116 -16.44 5.82 4.49
CA LEU A 116 -15.50 4.75 4.17
C LEU A 116 -14.03 5.21 4.18
N ASN A 117 -13.74 6.41 3.71
CA ASN A 117 -12.39 6.98 3.77
C ASN A 117 -11.91 7.19 5.22
N ALA A 118 -12.83 7.54 6.12
CA ALA A 118 -12.54 7.73 7.54
C ALA A 118 -12.22 6.42 8.29
N CYS A 119 -12.51 5.25 7.71
CA CYS A 119 -12.06 3.98 8.27
C CYS A 119 -10.53 3.91 8.27
N LEU A 120 -9.96 3.69 9.46
CA LEU A 120 -8.52 3.56 9.66
C LEU A 120 -7.96 2.35 8.91
N LEU A 121 -6.72 2.46 8.48
CA LEU A 121 -5.97 1.31 7.99
C LEU A 121 -5.45 0.50 9.18
N PRO A 122 -5.27 -0.82 9.05
CA PRO A 122 -4.76 -1.68 10.11
C PRO A 122 -3.22 -1.59 10.17
N ASP A 123 -2.68 -0.43 10.50
CA ASP A 123 -1.25 -0.13 10.51
C ASP A 123 -0.43 -0.85 11.60
N GLU A 124 -1.10 -1.39 12.61
CA GLU A 124 -0.48 -2.24 13.65
C GLU A 124 -0.40 -3.72 13.25
N GLU A 125 -1.10 -4.13 12.18
CA GLU A 125 -1.20 -5.54 11.80
C GLU A 125 0.02 -6.02 11.00
N PHE A 126 0.61 -7.14 11.42
CA PHE A 126 1.84 -7.68 10.82
C PHE A 126 1.70 -7.93 9.31
N LEU A 127 0.61 -8.57 8.88
CA LEU A 127 0.39 -8.88 7.46
C LEU A 127 0.20 -7.65 6.59
N PHE A 128 -0.43 -6.61 7.14
CA PHE A 128 -0.55 -5.31 6.46
C PHE A 128 0.83 -4.68 6.27
N CYS A 129 1.64 -4.63 7.33
CA CYS A 129 2.98 -4.07 7.31
C CYS A 129 3.91 -4.81 6.32
N GLU A 130 3.90 -6.14 6.32
CA GLU A 130 4.71 -6.93 5.37
C GLU A 130 4.26 -6.70 3.91
N ALA A 131 2.96 -6.70 3.66
CA ALA A 131 2.40 -6.40 2.34
C ALA A 131 2.74 -4.97 1.88
N LEU A 132 2.72 -3.99 2.80
CA LEU A 132 3.09 -2.60 2.51
C LEU A 132 4.59 -2.49 2.18
N ARG A 133 5.44 -3.24 2.87
CA ARG A 133 6.90 -3.15 2.78
C ARG A 133 7.46 -3.68 1.47
N SER A 134 6.97 -4.82 0.96
CA SER A 134 7.52 -5.43 -0.24
C SER A 134 6.54 -6.36 -0.96
N ALA A 135 6.63 -6.40 -2.29
CA ALA A 135 5.91 -7.37 -3.13
C ALA A 135 6.41 -8.81 -2.93
N ASP A 136 7.66 -8.97 -2.52
CA ASP A 136 8.33 -10.27 -2.35
C ASP A 136 8.20 -10.83 -0.92
N ALA A 137 7.62 -10.06 0.02
CA ALA A 137 7.51 -10.46 1.42
C ALA A 137 6.46 -11.56 1.64
N LEU A 138 5.41 -11.59 0.81
CA LEU A 138 4.29 -12.52 0.92
C LEU A 138 3.99 -13.13 -0.46
N ASP A 139 3.43 -14.33 -0.47
CA ASP A 139 2.84 -14.88 -1.70
C ASP A 139 1.53 -14.14 -2.02
N LEU A 140 1.58 -13.26 -3.01
CA LEU A 140 0.45 -12.45 -3.46
C LEU A 140 -0.32 -13.09 -4.62
N SER A 141 0.01 -14.30 -5.05
CA SER A 141 -0.55 -14.93 -6.26
C SER A 141 -2.09 -15.04 -6.21
N GLY A 142 -2.67 -15.28 -5.03
CA GLY A 142 -4.12 -15.34 -4.82
C GLY A 142 -4.83 -13.99 -4.69
N THR A 143 -4.11 -12.88 -4.59
CA THR A 143 -4.72 -11.56 -4.32
C THR A 143 -5.26 -10.87 -5.57
N HIS A 144 -4.78 -11.25 -6.75
CA HIS A 144 -5.02 -10.52 -7.99
C HIS A 144 -6.51 -10.45 -8.38
N MET A 145 -7.31 -11.48 -8.11
CA MET A 145 -8.74 -11.48 -8.43
C MET A 145 -9.52 -10.47 -7.56
N TRP A 146 -9.15 -10.35 -6.29
CA TRP A 146 -9.78 -9.44 -5.32
C TRP A 146 -9.38 -7.96 -5.51
N LYS A 147 -8.36 -7.72 -6.34
CA LYS A 147 -7.99 -6.37 -6.76
C LYS A 147 -8.87 -5.83 -7.89
N LYS A 148 -9.47 -6.72 -8.69
CA LYS A 148 -10.31 -6.36 -9.83
C LYS A 148 -11.59 -5.69 -9.36
N GLU A 149 -12.27 -5.04 -10.29
CA GLU A 149 -13.59 -4.50 -10.04
C GLU A 149 -14.59 -5.65 -9.84
N PRO A 150 -15.46 -5.58 -8.80
CA PRO A 150 -16.54 -6.54 -8.62
C PRO A 150 -17.56 -6.48 -9.78
N PRO A 151 -18.28 -7.58 -10.08
CA PRO A 151 -18.36 -8.80 -9.30
C PRO A 151 -17.14 -9.73 -9.48
N PHE A 152 -16.64 -10.24 -8.37
CA PHE A 152 -15.77 -11.40 -8.25
C PHE A 152 -16.51 -12.70 -8.58
N ASP A 153 -15.78 -13.61 -9.22
CA ASP A 153 -16.16 -15.01 -9.36
C ASP A 153 -16.12 -15.70 -8.00
N SER A 154 -17.00 -16.68 -7.79
CA SER A 154 -16.94 -17.54 -6.61
C SER A 154 -15.59 -18.27 -6.58
N ASP A 155 -14.91 -18.22 -5.45
CA ASP A 155 -13.58 -18.79 -5.30
C ASP A 155 -13.54 -20.33 -5.23
N ASN A 156 -14.71 -20.99 -5.28
CA ASN A 156 -14.90 -22.43 -5.17
C ASN A 156 -14.17 -23.06 -3.95
N ASP A 157 -13.93 -22.29 -2.90
CA ASP A 157 -13.29 -22.78 -1.68
C ASP A 157 -14.25 -23.74 -0.96
N PRO A 158 -13.91 -25.04 -0.83
CA PRO A 158 -14.80 -26.01 -0.18
C PRO A 158 -14.86 -25.82 1.35
N THR A 159 -14.06 -24.92 1.92
CA THR A 159 -14.00 -24.68 3.35
C THR A 159 -15.30 -24.03 3.83
N ASN A 160 -15.90 -24.60 4.87
CA ASN A 160 -17.13 -24.07 5.48
C ASN A 160 -16.96 -22.58 5.85
N PRO A 161 -17.80 -21.66 5.32
CA PRO A 161 -17.74 -20.22 5.62
C PRO A 161 -17.86 -19.87 7.10
N ASN A 162 -18.49 -20.73 7.89
CA ASN A 162 -18.64 -20.58 9.33
C ASN A 162 -17.45 -21.12 10.14
N SER A 163 -16.48 -21.75 9.49
CA SER A 163 -15.27 -22.22 10.17
C SER A 163 -14.36 -21.05 10.57
N LEU A 164 -13.67 -21.20 11.71
CA LEU A 164 -12.70 -20.22 12.18
C LEU A 164 -11.56 -20.01 11.18
N SER A 165 -11.10 -21.07 10.52
CA SER A 165 -10.05 -21.00 9.50
C SER A 165 -10.45 -20.17 8.30
N TYR A 166 -11.67 -20.33 7.77
CA TYR A 166 -12.18 -19.54 6.66
C TYR A 166 -12.23 -18.05 7.02
N ARG A 167 -12.78 -17.74 8.20
CA ARG A 167 -12.91 -16.34 8.67
C ARG A 167 -11.54 -15.70 8.90
N ALA A 168 -10.61 -16.41 9.52
CA ALA A 168 -9.24 -15.94 9.72
C ALA A 168 -8.52 -15.70 8.39
N PHE A 169 -8.68 -16.60 7.42
CA PHE A 169 -8.13 -16.42 6.08
C PHE A 169 -8.71 -15.18 5.39
N THR A 170 -10.03 -15.03 5.38
CA THR A 170 -10.71 -13.87 4.78
C THR A 170 -10.29 -12.55 5.43
N TYR A 171 -10.13 -12.52 6.75
CA TYR A 171 -9.61 -11.36 7.47
C TYR A 171 -8.16 -11.03 7.06
N ASN A 172 -7.28 -12.03 7.09
CA ASN A 172 -5.88 -11.89 6.69
C ASN A 172 -5.74 -11.41 5.24
N LEU A 173 -6.58 -11.90 4.34
CA LEU A 173 -6.65 -11.45 2.95
C LEU A 173 -6.96 -9.95 2.85
N GLY A 174 -7.91 -9.46 3.66
CA GLY A 174 -8.23 -8.03 3.75
C GLY A 174 -7.04 -7.18 4.22
N LEU A 175 -6.30 -7.65 5.23
CA LEU A 175 -5.08 -6.99 5.71
C LEU A 175 -4.03 -6.87 4.60
N VAL A 176 -3.74 -7.98 3.92
CA VAL A 176 -2.78 -8.03 2.81
C VAL A 176 -3.20 -7.09 1.69
N LEU A 177 -4.48 -7.10 1.29
CA LEU A 177 -4.97 -6.22 0.23
C LEU A 177 -4.86 -4.73 0.60
N HIS A 178 -5.06 -4.35 1.87
CA HIS A 178 -4.86 -2.97 2.29
C HIS A 178 -3.39 -2.55 2.13
N GLY A 179 -2.45 -3.40 2.57
CA GLY A 179 -1.01 -3.13 2.49
C GLY A 179 -0.54 -3.03 1.03
N VAL A 180 -0.91 -4.01 0.19
CA VAL A 180 -0.58 -4.02 -1.24
C VAL A 180 -1.08 -2.75 -1.94
N ARG A 181 -2.35 -2.38 -1.72
CA ARG A 181 -2.93 -1.23 -2.40
C ARG A 181 -2.32 0.10 -1.93
N LEU A 182 -1.98 0.23 -0.65
CA LEU A 182 -1.28 1.41 -0.15
C LEU A 182 0.14 1.52 -0.72
N ARG A 183 0.87 0.41 -0.83
CA ARG A 183 2.17 0.38 -1.50
C ARG A 183 2.06 0.88 -2.95
N GLU A 184 1.12 0.34 -3.72
CA GLU A 184 0.90 0.74 -5.12
C GLU A 184 0.46 2.20 -5.27
N GLN A 185 -0.27 2.74 -4.29
CA GLN A 185 -0.61 4.16 -4.26
C GLN A 185 0.63 5.01 -4.01
N ASN A 186 1.49 4.62 -3.05
CA ASN A 186 2.74 5.33 -2.77
C ASN A 186 3.68 5.35 -3.97
N GLU A 187 3.78 4.23 -4.70
CA GLU A 187 4.55 4.12 -5.95
C GLU A 187 4.00 5.10 -7.00
N ARG A 188 2.69 5.09 -7.25
CA ARG A 188 2.04 6.04 -8.17
C ARG A 188 2.18 7.50 -7.73
N ASP A 189 2.18 7.77 -6.43
CA ASP A 189 2.36 9.13 -5.92
C ASP A 189 3.76 9.68 -6.21
N VAL A 190 4.80 8.83 -6.19
CA VAL A 190 6.15 9.21 -6.61
C VAL A 190 6.15 9.61 -8.09
N GLU A 191 5.51 8.81 -8.94
CA GLU A 191 5.39 9.09 -10.38
C GLU A 191 4.63 10.38 -10.64
N ARG A 192 3.45 10.56 -10.02
CA ARG A 192 2.66 11.80 -10.13
C ARG A 192 3.45 13.03 -9.72
N ARG A 193 4.20 12.97 -8.61
CA ARG A 193 5.04 14.10 -8.19
C ARG A 193 6.09 14.44 -9.26
N ALA A 194 6.70 13.44 -9.88
CA ALA A 194 7.66 13.66 -10.97
C ALA A 194 7.00 14.26 -12.22
N GLU A 195 5.77 13.85 -12.57
CA GLU A 195 5.00 14.46 -13.66
C GLU A 195 4.63 15.92 -13.38
N PHE A 196 4.19 16.22 -12.16
CA PHE A 196 3.86 17.60 -11.74
C PHE A 196 5.05 18.56 -11.82
N GLN A 197 6.27 18.06 -11.63
CA GLN A 197 7.50 18.83 -11.81
C GLN A 197 7.84 19.09 -13.29
N LYS A 198 7.42 18.21 -14.20
CA LYS A 198 7.66 18.33 -15.64
C LYS A 198 6.63 19.23 -16.32
N ASP A 199 5.35 18.91 -16.18
CA ASP A 199 4.23 19.68 -16.71
C ASP A 199 3.04 19.61 -15.75
N ARG A 200 2.88 20.66 -14.95
CA ARG A 200 1.80 20.76 -13.97
C ARG A 200 0.40 20.76 -14.61
N LYS A 201 0.24 21.33 -15.81
CA LYS A 201 -1.08 21.45 -16.45
C LYS A 201 -1.52 20.11 -17.01
N GLU A 202 -0.62 19.38 -17.66
CA GLU A 202 -0.88 18.03 -18.12
C GLU A 202 -1.12 17.08 -16.96
N ALA A 203 -0.25 17.10 -15.94
CA ALA A 203 -0.41 16.24 -14.77
C ALA A 203 -1.74 16.49 -14.04
N MET A 204 -2.19 17.74 -13.94
CA MET A 204 -3.50 18.06 -13.37
C MET A 204 -4.66 17.47 -14.18
N ARG A 205 -4.62 17.57 -15.52
CA ARG A 205 -5.65 16.98 -16.39
C ARG A 205 -5.71 15.45 -16.23
N ASN A 206 -4.54 14.81 -16.11
CA ASN A 206 -4.46 13.36 -15.91
C ASN A 206 -5.08 12.96 -14.57
N VAL A 207 -4.79 13.70 -13.49
CA VAL A 207 -5.37 13.47 -12.17
C VAL A 207 -6.88 13.70 -12.15
N GLU A 208 -7.38 14.75 -12.82
CA GLU A 208 -8.82 14.99 -12.98
C GLU A 208 -9.50 13.85 -13.73
N ALA A 209 -8.92 13.39 -14.84
CA ALA A 209 -9.44 12.27 -15.62
C ALA A 209 -9.47 10.96 -14.81
N GLU A 210 -8.41 10.66 -14.06
CA GLU A 210 -8.34 9.51 -13.16
C GLU A 210 -9.43 9.60 -12.07
N ALA A 211 -9.56 10.74 -11.41
CA ALA A 211 -10.57 10.95 -10.38
C ALA A 211 -12.01 10.78 -10.92
N MET A 212 -12.29 11.30 -12.13
CA MET A 212 -13.58 11.11 -12.80
C MET A 212 -13.85 9.64 -13.12
N SER A 213 -12.85 8.90 -13.60
CA SER A 213 -12.99 7.45 -13.87
C SER A 213 -13.28 6.66 -12.58
N LEU A 214 -12.64 7.00 -11.47
CA LEU A 214 -12.91 6.39 -10.17
C LEU A 214 -14.32 6.74 -9.64
N LEU A 215 -14.80 7.96 -9.86
CA LEU A 215 -16.16 8.36 -9.50
C LEU A 215 -17.21 7.58 -10.28
N GLN A 216 -17.04 7.41 -11.60
CA GLN A 216 -17.92 6.58 -12.42
C GLN A 216 -17.92 5.13 -11.96
N THR A 217 -16.74 4.60 -11.61
CA THR A 217 -16.61 3.26 -11.02
C THR A 217 -17.35 3.18 -9.69
N TRP A 218 -17.25 4.22 -8.84
CA TRP A 218 -17.96 4.26 -7.57
C TRP A 218 -19.47 4.24 -7.77
N GLU A 219 -20.00 5.05 -8.69
CA GLU A 219 -21.44 5.09 -8.99
C GLU A 219 -21.93 3.70 -9.35
N ARG A 220 -21.27 3.03 -10.31
CA ARG A 220 -21.58 1.67 -10.73
C ARG A 220 -21.51 0.66 -9.59
N VAL A 221 -20.43 0.68 -8.80
CA VAL A 221 -20.19 -0.30 -7.72
C VAL A 221 -21.07 -0.05 -6.49
N SER A 222 -21.41 1.22 -6.20
CA SER A 222 -22.15 1.60 -5.01
C SER A 222 -23.59 1.09 -4.99
N THR A 223 -24.19 0.90 -6.17
CA THR A 223 -25.55 0.37 -6.36
C THR A 223 -25.60 -1.16 -6.38
N LEU A 224 -24.46 -1.84 -6.44
CA LEU A 224 -24.42 -3.30 -6.43
C LEU A 224 -24.61 -3.82 -5.01
N THR A 225 -25.44 -4.86 -4.89
CA THR A 225 -25.52 -5.74 -3.71
C THR A 225 -25.38 -7.19 -4.15
N PRO A 226 -24.20 -7.60 -4.69
CA PRO A 226 -24.10 -8.85 -5.42
C PRO A 226 -23.86 -10.07 -4.52
N TYR A 227 -23.49 -9.86 -3.25
CA TYR A 227 -23.08 -10.91 -2.33
C TYR A 227 -23.94 -10.93 -1.07
N ASP A 228 -24.57 -12.07 -0.85
CA ASP A 228 -25.21 -12.40 0.42
C ASP A 228 -24.12 -12.71 1.47
N PRO A 229 -24.08 -12.01 2.62
CA PRO A 229 -23.05 -12.20 3.63
C PRO A 229 -23.04 -13.60 4.28
N GLU A 230 -24.13 -14.35 4.20
CA GLU A 230 -24.20 -15.71 4.77
C GLU A 230 -23.60 -16.76 3.83
N SER A 231 -23.99 -16.73 2.55
CA SER A 231 -23.51 -17.69 1.54
C SER A 231 -22.20 -17.29 0.86
N HIS A 232 -21.90 -16.00 0.75
CA HIS A 232 -20.75 -15.44 0.02
C HIS A 232 -19.92 -14.50 0.91
N SER A 233 -19.62 -14.96 2.12
CA SER A 233 -19.03 -14.10 3.17
C SER A 233 -17.66 -13.50 2.79
N ARG A 234 -16.82 -14.22 2.04
CA ARG A 234 -15.52 -13.70 1.58
C ARG A 234 -15.69 -12.66 0.48
N GLU A 235 -16.49 -12.95 -0.53
CA GLU A 235 -16.78 -12.01 -1.62
C GLU A 235 -17.41 -10.73 -1.06
N HIS A 236 -18.34 -10.87 -0.11
CA HIS A 236 -18.93 -9.75 0.61
C HIS A 236 -17.87 -8.91 1.35
N ALA A 237 -16.95 -9.56 2.08
CA ALA A 237 -15.86 -8.87 2.77
C ALA A 237 -14.91 -8.16 1.79
N MET A 238 -14.52 -8.83 0.70
CA MET A 238 -13.64 -8.27 -0.34
C MET A 238 -14.31 -7.13 -1.11
N PHE A 239 -15.63 -7.18 -1.26
CA PHE A 239 -16.41 -6.10 -1.85
C PHE A 239 -16.40 -4.85 -0.94
N GLY A 240 -16.55 -5.05 0.37
CA GLY A 240 -16.39 -3.99 1.35
C GLY A 240 -15.00 -3.34 1.29
N HIS A 241 -13.95 -4.17 1.24
CA HIS A 241 -12.56 -3.72 1.07
C HIS A 241 -12.36 -2.89 -0.20
N TYR A 242 -12.86 -3.40 -1.34
CA TYR A 242 -12.79 -2.71 -2.63
C TYR A 242 -13.46 -1.32 -2.54
N LYS A 243 -14.66 -1.24 -1.99
CA LYS A 243 -15.39 0.05 -1.82
C LYS A 243 -14.63 1.00 -0.91
N GLN A 244 -14.09 0.52 0.21
CA GLN A 244 -13.28 1.34 1.10
C GLN A 244 -12.07 1.91 0.35
N TRP A 245 -11.36 1.08 -0.41
CA TRP A 245 -10.20 1.51 -1.16
C TRP A 245 -10.53 2.49 -2.29
N LEU A 246 -11.64 2.27 -3.00
CA LEU A 246 -12.12 3.18 -4.03
C LEU A 246 -12.43 4.56 -3.44
N ALA A 247 -13.13 4.61 -2.31
CA ALA A 247 -13.38 5.85 -1.58
C ALA A 247 -12.08 6.56 -1.17
N ARG A 248 -11.10 5.83 -0.62
CA ARG A 248 -9.79 6.39 -0.26
C ARG A 248 -9.05 6.94 -1.47
N SER A 249 -9.06 6.23 -2.60
CA SER A 249 -8.39 6.66 -3.82
C SER A 249 -9.01 7.95 -4.37
N ILE A 250 -10.35 8.04 -4.40
CA ILE A 250 -11.06 9.27 -4.80
C ILE A 250 -10.70 10.42 -3.86
N TYR A 251 -10.72 10.21 -2.55
CA TYR A 251 -10.34 11.23 -1.57
C TYR A 251 -8.89 11.70 -1.72
N HIS A 252 -7.98 10.75 -1.93
CA HIS A 252 -6.56 11.00 -2.11
C HIS A 252 -6.29 11.91 -3.31
N LEU A 253 -6.94 11.65 -4.44
CA LEU A 253 -6.85 12.49 -5.64
C LEU A 253 -7.61 13.81 -5.49
N TYR A 254 -8.83 13.78 -4.94
CA TYR A 254 -9.67 14.98 -4.77
C TYR A 254 -8.95 16.07 -3.99
N TYR A 255 -8.26 15.70 -2.91
CA TYR A 255 -7.48 16.61 -2.06
C TYR A 255 -5.99 16.65 -2.40
N LEU A 256 -5.57 16.08 -3.52
CA LEU A 256 -4.19 16.06 -4.01
C LEU A 256 -3.17 15.67 -2.93
N LYS A 257 -3.52 14.67 -2.11
CA LYS A 257 -2.77 14.26 -0.91
C LYS A 257 -1.34 13.81 -1.19
N PHE A 258 -1.05 13.40 -2.42
CA PHE A 258 0.30 13.07 -2.86
C PHE A 258 1.26 14.28 -2.90
N LEU A 259 0.74 15.52 -2.80
CA LEU A 259 1.53 16.76 -2.75
C LEU A 259 1.87 17.23 -1.32
N ASP A 260 1.38 16.57 -0.28
CA ASP A 260 1.55 16.99 1.13
C ASP A 260 2.93 16.60 1.73
N PHE A 261 3.91 16.16 0.92
CA PHE A 261 5.22 15.63 1.33
C PHE A 261 6.41 16.42 0.79
#